data_AF-A0A9Q0Q2G1-F1
#
_entry.id   AF-A0A9Q0Q2G1-F1
#
_cell.length_a   1.000
_cell.length_b   1.000
_cell.length_c   1.000
_cell.angle_alpha   90.00
_cell.angle_beta   90.00
_cell.angle_gamma   90.00
#
_symmetry.space_group_name_H-M   'P 1'
#
loop_
_entity.id
_entity.type
_entity.pdbx_description
1 polymer ?
#
loop_
_entity_poly.entity_id
_entity_poly.type
_entity_poly.pdbx_seq_one_letter_code
_entity_poly.pdbx_strand_id
1 'polypeptide(L)'
;MMVINPHPFPNRIRFSLPLLNRSITTRGGGRSSCSAFNCRSVSSFISFTWDDVVQASQPDHAPNDSSDLSGFFENIKYCNRGSSEIKSEFIPLVIEDQIVGYIHNGDSRFGTNVTLNKTLSTPEERTRVVGRVIKSLAEEEKELIPGIRNELYPVKPSFGSPPYFSLERAAAPYFGIKAYGVQMNGFVERDGKKFLWIGKRSPLKQTFPGMLDNLVAGGLPHGMSCVANLIKECEEEAGIPLSLSNQ
;
A
#
# COMPACT_ATOMS: atom_id res chain seq x y z
N MET A 1 4.26 -16.35 3.39
CA MET A 1 3.68 -17.43 4.21
C MET A 1 3.51 -16.93 5.64
N MET A 2 2.29 -16.55 5.99
CA MET A 2 1.93 -16.18 7.35
C MET A 2 1.60 -17.49 8.08
N VAL A 3 2.38 -17.86 9.10
CA VAL A 3 2.12 -19.08 9.87
C VAL A 3 1.02 -18.77 10.88
N ILE A 4 -0.20 -19.23 10.60
CA ILE A 4 -1.27 -19.28 11.59
C ILE A 4 -1.00 -20.53 12.45
N ASN A 5 -0.48 -20.34 13.66
CA ASN A 5 -0.12 -21.45 14.55
C ASN A 5 -1.39 -22.02 15.23
N PRO A 6 -1.76 -23.29 15.02
CA PRO A 6 -2.99 -23.86 15.57
C PRO A 6 -2.69 -24.52 16.91
N HIS A 7 -2.70 -23.76 18.01
CA HIS A 7 -2.71 -24.32 19.36
C HIS A 7 -3.76 -23.65 20.25
N PRO A 8 -4.42 -24.40 21.15
CA PRO A 8 -5.41 -23.86 22.08
C PRO A 8 -4.71 -22.94 23.09
N PHE A 9 -5.20 -21.69 23.20
CA PHE A 9 -4.63 -20.67 24.09
C PHE A 9 -4.79 -21.05 25.57
N PRO A 10 -3.76 -20.86 26.43
CA PRO A 10 -3.92 -20.94 27.87
C PRO A 10 -4.65 -19.70 28.42
N ASN A 11 -5.53 -19.94 29.40
CA ASN A 11 -6.28 -18.93 30.14
C ASN A 11 -5.37 -18.09 31.06
N ARG A 12 -4.63 -17.14 30.49
CA ARG A 12 -4.08 -15.89 31.08
C ARG A 12 -2.76 -15.54 30.41
N ILE A 13 -2.70 -14.37 29.78
CA ILE A 13 -1.43 -13.72 29.41
C ILE A 13 -1.31 -12.44 30.26
N ARG A 14 -0.40 -12.44 31.22
CA ARG A 14 0.12 -11.21 31.85
C ARG A 14 1.22 -10.66 30.96
N PHE A 15 1.09 -9.41 30.51
CA PHE A 15 2.23 -8.70 29.91
C PHE A 15 3.03 -8.01 31.01
N SER A 16 4.22 -8.52 31.31
CA SER A 16 5.31 -7.77 31.93
C SER A 16 6.29 -7.38 30.83
N LEU A 17 6.41 -6.08 30.55
CA LEU A 17 7.43 -5.54 29.66
C LEU A 17 8.82 -5.66 30.32
N PRO A 18 9.82 -6.30 29.70
CA PRO A 18 11.21 -6.17 30.14
C PRO A 18 11.72 -4.80 29.68
N LEU A 19 12.04 -3.93 30.64
CA LEU A 19 12.84 -2.73 30.41
C LEU A 19 14.24 -3.17 29.96
N LEU A 20 14.56 -3.00 28.68
CA LEU A 20 15.94 -3.14 28.20
C LEU A 20 16.66 -1.80 28.39
N ASN A 21 17.35 -1.67 29.53
CA ASN A 21 18.33 -0.62 29.76
C ASN A 21 19.60 -0.98 28.95
N ARG A 22 19.89 -0.26 27.86
CA ARG A 22 21.24 -0.25 27.27
C ARG A 22 21.85 1.12 27.50
N SER A 23 22.78 1.17 28.44
CA SER A 23 23.72 2.27 28.66
C SER A 23 24.70 2.32 27.48
N ILE A 24 24.69 3.42 26.72
CA ILE A 24 25.78 3.79 25.81
C ILE A 24 26.69 4.74 26.58
N THR A 25 27.89 4.27 26.88
CA THR A 25 29.01 5.09 27.37
C THR A 25 29.59 5.91 26.23
N THR A 26 29.46 7.24 26.29
CA THR A 26 30.36 8.16 25.60
C THR A 26 30.79 9.27 26.55
N ARG A 27 32.10 9.34 26.82
CA ARG A 27 32.78 10.46 27.48
C ARG A 27 32.65 11.73 26.64
N GLY A 28 32.28 12.84 27.25
CA GLY A 28 32.37 14.18 26.65
C GLY A 28 31.58 15.19 27.47
N GLY A 29 32.27 16.05 28.22
CA GLY A 29 31.66 17.01 29.13
C GLY A 29 30.91 18.15 28.45
N GLY A 30 29.83 18.59 29.09
CA GLY A 30 29.08 19.79 28.73
C GLY A 30 27.85 19.93 29.62
N ARG A 31 27.88 20.89 30.55
CA ARG A 31 26.72 21.24 31.40
C ARG A 31 25.62 21.82 30.51
N SER A 32 24.40 21.27 30.58
CA SER A 32 23.16 22.02 30.33
C SER A 32 21.96 21.27 30.93
N SER A 33 21.04 22.05 31.50
CA SER A 33 19.94 21.67 32.39
C SER A 33 18.95 20.66 31.81
N CYS A 34 18.68 19.59 32.56
CA CYS A 34 17.56 18.69 32.32
C CYS A 34 16.24 19.40 32.64
N SER A 35 15.44 19.71 31.63
CA SER A 35 14.01 19.95 31.78
C SER A 35 13.29 18.61 31.68
N ALA A 36 12.78 18.12 32.81
CA ALA A 36 11.95 16.93 32.85
C ALA A 36 10.61 17.24 32.15
N PHE A 37 10.43 16.72 30.93
CA PHE A 37 9.12 16.69 30.30
C PHE A 37 8.23 15.72 31.05
N ASN A 38 7.26 16.28 31.77
CA ASN A 38 6.25 15.56 32.51
C ASN A 38 5.21 15.04 31.50
N CYS A 39 5.37 13.81 31.02
CA CYS A 39 4.36 13.13 30.20
C CYS A 39 3.13 12.84 31.07
N ARG A 40 2.17 13.77 31.09
CA ARG A 40 0.84 13.51 31.64
C ARG A 40 0.18 12.45 30.76
N SER A 41 -0.12 11.28 31.32
CA SER A 41 -0.99 10.30 30.68
C SER A 41 -2.41 10.88 30.65
N VAL A 42 -2.81 11.46 29.53
CA VAL A 42 -4.23 11.75 29.29
C VAL A 42 -4.86 10.45 28.82
N SER A 43 -5.33 9.65 29.76
CA SER A 43 -6.21 8.52 29.49
C SER A 43 -7.63 9.07 29.28
N SER A 44 -7.89 9.74 28.15
CA SER A 44 -9.26 9.85 27.64
C SER A 44 -9.51 8.59 26.82
N PHE A 45 -10.43 7.75 27.27
CA PHE A 45 -10.98 6.70 26.42
C PHE A 45 -11.78 7.40 25.31
N ILE A 46 -11.13 7.66 24.18
CA ILE A 46 -11.80 8.12 22.97
C ILE A 46 -12.59 6.92 22.46
N SER A 47 -13.88 6.92 22.72
CA SER A 47 -14.83 5.97 22.16
C SER A 47 -15.07 6.38 20.71
N PHE A 48 -14.56 5.59 19.76
CA PHE A 48 -14.84 5.77 18.34
C PHE A 48 -15.99 4.85 17.93
N THR A 49 -17.02 5.42 17.31
CA THR A 49 -18.28 4.79 16.94
C THR A 49 -18.65 5.12 15.49
N TRP A 50 -19.69 4.47 14.96
CA TRP A 50 -20.21 4.80 13.63
C TRP A 50 -20.83 6.19 13.57
N ASP A 51 -21.31 6.73 14.70
CA ASP A 51 -21.85 8.09 14.76
C ASP A 51 -20.74 9.12 14.49
N ASP A 52 -19.52 8.89 14.98
CA ASP A 52 -18.35 9.74 14.69
C ASP A 52 -18.00 9.73 13.19
N VAL A 53 -18.11 8.57 12.52
CA VAL A 53 -17.90 8.45 11.07
C VAL A 53 -18.95 9.22 10.27
N VAL A 54 -20.23 9.08 10.66
CA VAL A 54 -21.34 9.78 10.01
C VAL A 54 -21.24 11.29 10.22
N GLN A 55 -20.87 11.72 11.42
CA GLN A 55 -20.66 13.13 11.74
C GLN A 55 -19.50 13.74 10.93
N ALA A 56 -18.37 13.04 10.83
CA ALA A 56 -17.21 13.48 10.07
C ALA A 56 -17.43 13.52 8.56
N SER A 57 -18.44 12.80 8.05
CA SER A 57 -18.83 12.84 6.64
C SER A 57 -19.66 14.09 6.26
N GLN A 58 -20.10 14.89 7.25
CA GLN A 58 -20.89 16.09 6.99
C GLN A 58 -20.02 17.27 6.52
N PRO A 59 -20.50 18.11 5.59
CA PRO A 59 -19.71 19.20 4.99
C PRO A 59 -19.21 20.26 6.00
N ASP A 60 -19.92 20.43 7.11
CA ASP A 60 -19.72 21.53 8.07
C ASP A 60 -18.88 21.13 9.30
N HIS A 61 -18.21 19.97 9.29
CA HIS A 61 -17.49 19.49 10.47
C HIS A 61 -16.20 20.28 10.73
N ALA A 62 -16.11 20.89 11.92
CA ALA A 62 -14.92 21.63 12.37
C ALA A 62 -13.85 20.67 12.95
N PRO A 63 -12.56 20.76 12.53
CA PRO A 63 -11.53 19.75 12.82
C PRO A 63 -11.10 19.58 14.30
N ASN A 64 -11.71 20.29 15.25
CA ASN A 64 -11.22 20.39 16.62
C ASN A 64 -12.20 19.89 17.70
N ASP A 65 -13.29 19.23 17.32
CA ASP A 65 -14.28 18.75 18.29
C ASP A 65 -14.12 17.25 18.59
N SER A 66 -13.40 16.95 19.67
CA SER A 66 -13.37 15.75 20.54
C SER A 66 -13.50 14.30 19.98
N SER A 67 -13.58 14.09 18.68
CA SER A 67 -13.70 12.81 17.97
C SER A 67 -12.50 12.69 17.05
N ASP A 68 -11.30 12.60 17.63
CA ASP A 68 -10.04 12.95 16.93
C ASP A 68 -9.70 12.01 15.74
N LEU A 69 -10.35 12.27 14.61
CA LEU A 69 -10.13 11.67 13.31
C LEU A 69 -8.99 12.36 12.57
N SER A 70 -8.25 13.29 13.21
CA SER A 70 -7.12 13.97 12.60
C SER A 70 -6.13 12.96 12.01
N GLY A 71 -5.78 11.92 12.77
CA GLY A 71 -4.91 10.84 12.30
C GLY A 71 -5.48 10.07 11.09
N PHE A 72 -6.80 9.91 11.00
CA PHE A 72 -7.44 9.30 9.82
C PHE A 72 -7.32 10.21 8.59
N PHE A 73 -7.62 11.50 8.75
CA PHE A 73 -7.48 12.47 7.66
C PHE A 73 -6.02 12.72 7.26
N GLU A 74 -5.07 12.64 8.19
CA GLU A 74 -3.64 12.68 7.90
C GLU A 74 -3.21 11.50 7.04
N ASN A 75 -3.71 10.29 7.30
CA ASN A 75 -3.47 9.12 6.45
C ASN A 75 -4.08 9.30 5.05
N ILE A 76 -5.31 9.84 4.95
CA ILE A 76 -5.91 10.18 3.64
C ILE A 76 -5.03 11.19 2.89
N LYS A 77 -4.61 12.27 3.56
CA LYS A 77 -3.72 13.28 2.97
C LYS A 77 -2.40 12.65 2.53
N TYR A 78 -1.84 11.73 3.34
CA TYR A 78 -0.62 11.01 2.97
C TYR A 78 -0.77 10.21 1.69
N CYS A 79 -1.86 9.44 1.56
CA CYS A 79 -2.15 8.66 0.36
C CYS A 79 -2.40 9.53 -0.89
N ASN A 80 -2.74 10.82 -0.72
CA ASN A 80 -3.09 11.74 -1.81
C ASN A 80 -2.05 12.86 -2.07
N ARG A 81 -0.84 12.81 -1.47
CA ARG A 81 0.18 13.88 -1.62
C ARG A 81 0.54 14.21 -3.09
N GLY A 82 0.42 13.25 -4.00
CA GLY A 82 0.77 13.42 -5.41
C GLY A 82 -0.21 14.25 -6.26
N SER A 83 -1.40 14.63 -5.77
CA SER A 83 -2.46 15.20 -6.63
C SER A 83 -2.32 16.70 -6.94
N SER A 84 -1.61 17.47 -6.12
CA SER A 84 -1.52 18.94 -6.24
C SER A 84 -0.10 19.49 -6.24
N GLU A 85 0.82 18.91 -5.48
CA GLU A 85 2.12 19.54 -5.18
C GLU A 85 3.25 19.12 -6.14
N ILE A 86 3.12 17.98 -6.82
CA ILE A 86 4.24 17.34 -7.54
C ILE A 86 3.98 17.23 -9.05
N LYS A 87 2.86 17.75 -9.56
CA LYS A 87 2.47 17.61 -10.98
C LYS A 87 3.50 18.16 -11.97
N SER A 88 4.26 19.18 -11.61
CA SER A 88 5.31 19.76 -12.47
C SER A 88 6.54 18.87 -12.63
N GLU A 89 6.75 17.91 -11.73
CA GLU A 89 7.88 16.98 -11.77
C GLU A 89 7.57 15.74 -12.61
N PHE A 90 6.33 15.58 -13.07
CA PHE A 90 5.92 14.42 -13.87
C PHE A 90 5.33 14.85 -15.21
N ILE A 91 5.64 14.08 -16.24
CA ILE A 91 5.06 14.22 -17.57
C ILE A 91 4.11 13.05 -17.85
N PRO A 92 2.97 13.28 -18.51
CA PRO A 92 1.99 12.24 -18.77
C PRO A 92 2.54 11.21 -19.78
N LEU A 93 2.32 9.93 -19.48
CA LEU A 93 2.43 8.84 -20.44
C LEU A 93 1.10 8.70 -21.17
N VAL A 94 1.11 8.96 -22.47
CA VAL A 94 -0.08 9.01 -23.32
C VAL A 94 -0.06 7.88 -24.33
N ILE A 95 -1.17 7.14 -24.41
CA ILE A 95 -1.43 6.12 -25.42
C ILE A 95 -2.80 6.39 -26.02
N GLU A 96 -2.89 6.55 -27.34
CA GLU A 96 -4.16 6.77 -28.04
C GLU A 96 -4.97 7.92 -27.40
N ASP A 97 -4.30 9.05 -27.16
CA ASP A 97 -4.85 10.27 -26.55
C ASP A 97 -5.37 10.11 -25.10
N GLN A 98 -5.12 8.96 -24.46
CA GLN A 98 -5.44 8.72 -23.06
C GLN A 98 -4.19 8.77 -22.18
N ILE A 99 -4.30 9.43 -21.03
CA ILE A 99 -3.26 9.39 -20.00
C ILE A 99 -3.38 8.06 -19.27
N VAL A 100 -2.33 7.25 -19.34
CA VAL A 100 -2.27 5.92 -18.72
C VAL A 100 -1.26 5.83 -17.57
N GLY A 101 -0.46 6.87 -17.40
CA GLY A 101 0.49 6.99 -16.30
C GLY A 101 1.24 8.32 -16.31
N TYR A 102 2.26 8.41 -15.47
CA TYR A 102 3.08 9.61 -15.26
C TYR A 102 4.53 9.19 -15.03
N ILE A 103 5.46 9.79 -15.76
CA ILE A 103 6.89 9.49 -15.66
C ILE A 103 7.61 10.71 -15.10
N HIS A 104 8.57 10.48 -14.21
CA HIS A 104 9.35 11.57 -13.63
C HIS A 104 10.13 12.32 -14.71
N ASN A 105 10.06 13.64 -14.68
CA ASN A 105 10.78 14.56 -15.55
C ASN A 105 12.23 14.73 -15.03
N GLY A 106 13.01 13.64 -15.08
CA GLY A 106 14.36 13.59 -14.51
C GLY A 106 15.40 14.43 -15.27
N ASP A 107 15.10 14.78 -16.52
CA ASP A 107 15.94 15.63 -17.35
C ASP A 107 15.03 16.19 -18.45
N SER A 108 15.05 17.50 -18.70
CA SER A 108 14.07 18.28 -19.49
C SER A 108 14.03 17.94 -20.99
N ARG A 109 14.48 16.76 -21.37
CA ARG A 109 14.63 16.26 -22.74
C ARG A 109 13.35 15.66 -23.29
N PHE A 110 12.44 15.26 -22.42
CA PHE A 110 11.11 14.83 -22.83
C PHE A 110 10.23 16.06 -23.03
N GLY A 111 9.46 16.07 -24.13
CA GLY A 111 8.55 17.17 -24.44
C GLY A 111 7.38 17.24 -23.46
N THR A 112 6.20 17.65 -23.92
CA THR A 112 5.02 17.80 -23.05
C THR A 112 4.41 16.48 -22.59
N ASN A 113 4.77 15.35 -23.21
CA ASN A 113 4.30 14.01 -22.87
C ASN A 113 5.29 12.95 -23.37
N VAL A 114 5.12 11.72 -22.86
CA VAL A 114 5.78 10.52 -23.37
C VAL A 114 4.75 9.67 -24.10
N THR A 115 5.09 9.19 -25.29
CA THR A 115 4.26 8.26 -26.08
C THR A 115 5.10 7.05 -26.49
N LEU A 116 4.44 5.92 -26.78
CA LEU A 116 5.10 4.79 -27.41
C LEU A 116 5.26 5.03 -28.92
N ASN A 117 6.26 4.38 -29.51
CA ASN A 117 6.46 4.45 -30.96
C ASN A 117 5.21 3.95 -31.69
N LYS A 118 4.72 4.74 -32.66
CA LYS A 118 3.49 4.47 -33.43
C LYS A 118 3.51 3.15 -34.21
N THR A 119 4.69 2.56 -34.44
CA THR A 119 4.82 1.25 -35.08
C THR A 119 4.39 0.09 -34.17
N LEU A 120 4.30 0.31 -32.86
CA LEU A 120 3.83 -0.68 -31.89
C LEU A 120 2.30 -0.69 -31.85
N SER A 121 1.72 -1.47 -32.74
CA SER A 121 0.28 -1.42 -33.04
C SER A 121 -0.57 -2.27 -32.11
N THR A 122 0.00 -3.32 -31.50
CA THR A 122 -0.75 -4.26 -30.65
C THR A 122 -0.35 -4.18 -29.17
N PRO A 123 -1.26 -4.50 -28.23
CA PRO A 123 -0.94 -4.60 -26.81
C PRO A 123 0.22 -5.57 -26.51
N GLU A 124 0.31 -6.67 -27.24
CA GLU A 124 1.34 -7.70 -27.07
C GLU A 124 2.72 -7.17 -27.51
N GLU A 125 2.79 -6.45 -28.64
CA GLU A 125 4.03 -5.82 -29.09
C GLU A 125 4.50 -4.76 -28.10
N ARG A 126 3.59 -3.88 -27.66
CA ARG A 126 3.88 -2.85 -26.65
C ARG A 126 4.40 -3.48 -25.37
N THR A 127 3.73 -4.52 -24.87
CA THR A 127 4.15 -5.30 -23.68
C THR A 127 5.56 -5.86 -23.85
N ARG A 128 5.84 -6.52 -24.98
CA ARG A 128 7.15 -7.11 -25.26
C ARG A 128 8.25 -6.07 -25.35
N VAL A 129 8.02 -4.96 -26.06
CA VAL A 129 9.04 -3.92 -26.26
C VAL A 129 9.31 -3.17 -24.97
N VAL A 130 8.27 -2.73 -24.25
CA VAL A 130 8.42 -2.05 -22.97
C VAL A 130 9.04 -3.00 -21.93
N GLY A 131 8.67 -4.28 -21.93
CA GLY A 131 9.28 -5.29 -21.06
C GLY A 131 10.79 -5.44 -21.26
N ARG A 132 11.30 -5.32 -22.50
CA ARG A 132 12.75 -5.30 -22.76
C ARG A 132 13.43 -4.08 -22.15
N VAL A 133 12.79 -2.91 -22.24
CA VAL A 133 13.30 -1.67 -21.63
C VAL A 133 13.34 -1.81 -20.11
N ILE A 134 12.27 -2.28 -19.48
CA ILE A 134 12.23 -2.52 -18.02
C ILE A 134 13.32 -3.49 -17.61
N LYS A 135 13.50 -4.58 -18.36
CA LYS A 135 14.56 -5.56 -18.08
C LYS A 135 15.93 -4.90 -18.09
N SER A 136 16.24 -4.10 -19.12
CA SER A 136 17.50 -3.37 -19.17
C SER A 136 17.66 -2.43 -17.98
N LEU A 137 16.63 -1.66 -17.61
CA LEU A 137 16.66 -0.75 -16.46
C LEU A 137 16.81 -1.47 -15.11
N ALA A 138 16.31 -2.70 -15.00
CA ALA A 138 16.44 -3.54 -13.82
C ALA A 138 17.84 -4.17 -13.72
N GLU A 139 18.47 -4.47 -14.86
CA GLU A 139 19.82 -5.07 -14.94
C GLU A 139 20.95 -4.01 -14.94
N GLU A 140 20.63 -2.71 -14.96
CA GLU A 140 21.61 -1.65 -14.77
C GLU A 140 22.30 -1.74 -13.40
N GLU A 141 23.55 -1.30 -13.31
CA GLU A 141 24.34 -1.33 -12.06
C GLU A 141 23.64 -0.64 -10.88
N LYS A 142 22.78 0.34 -11.16
CA LYS A 142 22.00 1.08 -10.16
C LYS A 142 20.63 0.46 -9.85
N GLU A 143 20.24 -0.62 -10.52
CA GLU A 143 18.93 -1.27 -10.43
C GLU A 143 17.77 -0.25 -10.41
N LEU A 144 17.62 0.54 -11.48
CA LEU A 144 16.64 1.63 -11.50
C LEU A 144 15.20 1.14 -11.27
N ILE A 145 14.93 -0.13 -11.60
CA ILE A 145 13.67 -0.83 -11.29
C ILE A 145 14.03 -2.12 -10.52
N PRO A 146 14.23 -2.05 -9.20
CA PRO A 146 14.60 -3.21 -8.40
C PRO A 146 13.37 -4.09 -8.09
N GLY A 147 13.62 -5.34 -7.70
CA GLY A 147 12.58 -6.20 -7.13
C GLY A 147 11.56 -6.75 -8.13
N ILE A 148 12.01 -7.10 -9.35
CA ILE A 148 11.21 -7.77 -10.38
C ILE A 148 10.43 -8.96 -9.79
N ARG A 149 9.14 -9.05 -10.15
CA ARG A 149 8.22 -10.05 -9.60
C ARG A 149 7.75 -11.08 -10.62
N ASN A 150 8.04 -10.88 -11.91
CA ASN A 150 7.49 -11.68 -13.01
C ASN A 150 5.95 -11.68 -12.98
N GLU A 151 5.38 -10.53 -12.65
CA GLU A 151 3.93 -10.33 -12.53
C GLU A 151 3.55 -9.10 -13.34
N LEU A 152 2.66 -9.28 -14.31
CA LEU A 152 2.24 -8.20 -15.19
C LEU A 152 1.01 -7.50 -14.62
N TYR A 153 1.03 -6.18 -14.60
CA TYR A 153 -0.11 -5.32 -14.34
C TYR A 153 -0.66 -4.73 -15.65
N PRO A 154 -1.99 -4.56 -15.79
CA PRO A 154 -2.58 -3.95 -16.97
C PRO A 154 -2.35 -2.44 -16.98
N VAL A 155 -1.88 -1.89 -18.09
CA VAL A 155 -1.80 -0.44 -18.32
C VAL A 155 -3.06 0.02 -19.05
N LYS A 156 -3.92 0.74 -18.34
CA LYS A 156 -5.25 1.13 -18.82
C LYS A 156 -5.69 2.48 -18.25
N PRO A 157 -6.56 3.23 -18.95
CA PRO A 157 -6.93 4.58 -18.52
C PRO A 157 -7.86 4.57 -17.29
N SER A 158 -8.60 3.48 -17.06
CA SER A 158 -9.49 3.33 -15.91
C SER A 158 -9.77 1.85 -15.61
N PHE A 159 -10.39 1.58 -14.46
CA PHE A 159 -10.92 0.26 -14.16
C PHE A 159 -12.02 -0.10 -15.19
N GLY A 160 -12.13 -1.39 -15.55
CA GLY A 160 -13.06 -1.87 -16.57
C GLY A 160 -12.62 -1.66 -18.04
N SER A 161 -11.77 -0.69 -18.34
CA SER A 161 -11.30 -0.46 -19.71
C SER A 161 -10.35 -1.57 -20.20
N PRO A 162 -10.33 -1.86 -21.51
CA PRO A 162 -9.33 -2.74 -22.10
C PRO A 162 -7.91 -2.22 -21.83
N PRO A 163 -6.92 -3.11 -21.59
CA PRO A 163 -5.54 -2.71 -21.44
C PRO A 163 -4.93 -2.32 -22.78
N TYR A 164 -4.16 -1.23 -22.80
CA TYR A 164 -3.36 -0.84 -23.96
C TYR A 164 -2.11 -1.70 -24.11
N PHE A 165 -1.58 -2.21 -23.01
CA PHE A 165 -0.49 -3.17 -22.87
C PHE A 165 -0.36 -3.59 -21.40
N SER A 166 0.61 -4.44 -21.09
CA SER A 166 0.92 -4.89 -19.73
C SER A 166 2.35 -4.55 -19.34
N LEU A 167 2.58 -4.29 -18.05
CA LEU A 167 3.83 -3.80 -17.50
C LEU A 167 4.23 -4.66 -16.29
N GLU A 168 5.52 -4.93 -16.10
CA GLU A 168 6.02 -5.58 -14.88
C GLU A 168 5.61 -4.77 -13.62
N ARG A 169 5.09 -5.46 -12.61
CA ARG A 169 4.59 -4.88 -11.35
C ARG A 169 5.60 -3.98 -10.67
N ALA A 170 6.87 -4.38 -10.65
CA ALA A 170 7.94 -3.56 -10.06
C ALA A 170 8.10 -2.20 -10.76
N ALA A 171 7.77 -2.10 -12.04
CA ALA A 171 7.85 -0.87 -12.83
C ALA A 171 6.63 0.05 -12.66
N ALA A 172 5.52 -0.43 -12.08
CA ALA A 172 4.29 0.34 -11.93
C ALA A 172 4.47 1.74 -11.29
N PRO A 173 5.20 1.92 -10.18
CA PRO A 173 5.40 3.25 -9.58
C PRO A 173 6.26 4.17 -10.46
N TYR A 174 7.18 3.63 -11.27
CA TYR A 174 8.08 4.41 -12.12
C TYR A 174 7.41 4.94 -13.39
N PHE A 175 6.42 4.18 -13.90
CA PHE A 175 5.57 4.60 -15.01
C PHE A 175 4.29 5.32 -14.52
N GLY A 176 4.10 5.44 -13.21
CA GLY A 176 2.96 6.12 -12.60
C GLY A 176 1.60 5.57 -13.06
N ILE A 177 1.55 4.28 -13.41
CA ILE A 177 0.32 3.67 -13.92
C ILE A 177 -0.70 3.47 -12.80
N LYS A 178 -1.98 3.37 -13.16
CA LYS A 178 -3.02 2.94 -12.23
C LYS A 178 -2.84 1.46 -11.90
N ALA A 179 -2.48 1.17 -10.65
CA ALA A 179 -2.47 -0.19 -10.10
C ALA A 179 -3.82 -0.51 -9.45
N TYR A 180 -4.22 -1.78 -9.52
CA TYR A 180 -5.45 -2.28 -8.92
C TYR A 180 -5.10 -3.42 -7.95
N GLY A 181 -6.02 -3.72 -7.04
CA GLY A 181 -5.84 -4.77 -6.04
C GLY A 181 -7.17 -5.18 -5.42
N VAL A 182 -7.12 -6.23 -4.62
CA VAL A 182 -8.24 -6.74 -3.82
C VAL A 182 -7.83 -6.70 -2.35
N GLN A 183 -8.78 -6.37 -1.48
CA GLN A 183 -8.60 -6.37 -0.03
C GLN A 183 -9.86 -6.97 0.60
N MET A 184 -9.69 -7.78 1.64
CA MET A 184 -10.79 -8.39 2.37
C MET A 184 -10.65 -8.16 3.87
N ASN A 185 -11.73 -7.66 4.47
CA ASN A 185 -11.88 -7.57 5.91
C ASN A 185 -12.55 -8.84 6.42
N GLY A 186 -11.81 -9.65 7.19
CA GLY A 186 -12.40 -10.78 7.91
C GLY A 186 -12.79 -10.39 9.31
N PHE A 187 -13.99 -10.76 9.76
CA PHE A 187 -14.43 -10.55 11.12
C PHE A 187 -15.19 -11.75 11.67
N VAL A 188 -15.27 -11.83 12.99
CA VAL A 188 -16.09 -12.80 13.72
C VAL A 188 -16.88 -12.10 14.81
N GLU A 189 -18.03 -12.67 15.17
CA GLU A 189 -18.82 -12.23 16.32
C GLU A 189 -18.65 -13.21 17.48
N ARG A 190 -18.34 -12.68 18.67
CA ARG A 190 -18.23 -13.44 19.92
C ARG A 190 -18.84 -12.62 21.04
N ASP A 191 -19.75 -13.23 21.80
CA ASP A 191 -20.42 -12.59 22.95
C ASP A 191 -21.05 -11.22 22.60
N GLY A 192 -21.67 -11.13 21.42
CA GLY A 192 -22.29 -9.89 20.91
C GLY A 192 -21.30 -8.80 20.46
N LYS A 193 -19.99 -9.10 20.37
CA LYS A 193 -18.95 -8.17 19.93
C LYS A 193 -18.30 -8.62 18.62
N LYS A 194 -17.98 -7.66 17.75
CA LYS A 194 -17.24 -7.89 16.50
C LYS A 194 -15.74 -7.81 16.73
N PHE A 195 -15.01 -8.75 16.14
CA PHE A 195 -13.54 -8.81 16.15
C PHE A 195 -13.03 -8.90 14.72
N LEU A 196 -12.08 -8.05 14.35
CA LEU A 196 -11.41 -8.10 13.06
C LEU A 196 -10.18 -9.01 13.12
N TRP A 197 -10.00 -9.81 12.07
CA TRP A 197 -8.73 -10.46 11.81
C TRP A 197 -7.78 -9.45 11.14
N ILE A 198 -6.63 -9.23 11.76
CA ILE A 198 -5.60 -8.31 11.28
C ILE A 198 -4.37 -9.11 10.89
N GLY A 199 -3.95 -8.97 9.63
CA GLY A 199 -2.71 -9.53 9.13
C GLY A 199 -1.51 -8.81 9.73
N LYS A 200 -0.39 -9.52 9.90
CA LYS A 200 0.92 -8.93 10.16
C LYS A 200 1.86 -9.41 9.07
N ARG A 201 2.34 -8.47 8.27
CA ARG A 201 3.17 -8.76 7.10
C ARG A 201 4.47 -9.43 7.54
N SER A 202 4.90 -10.42 6.76
CA SER A 202 6.21 -11.06 6.98
C SER A 202 7.32 -10.00 6.94
N PRO A 203 8.35 -10.10 7.81
CA PRO A 203 9.54 -9.25 7.73
C PRO A 203 10.29 -9.34 6.40
N LEU A 204 10.05 -10.40 5.61
CA LEU A 204 10.69 -10.64 4.31
C LEU A 204 9.91 -10.02 3.13
N LYS A 205 8.74 -9.40 3.35
CA LYS A 205 8.02 -8.71 2.26
C LYS A 205 8.82 -7.47 1.84
N GLN A 206 9.02 -7.31 0.52
CA GLN A 206 9.74 -6.17 -0.05
C GLN A 206 9.10 -4.82 0.31
N THR A 207 7.77 -4.76 0.37
CA THR A 207 7.02 -3.55 0.72
C THR A 207 6.37 -3.70 2.09
N PHE A 208 6.55 -2.68 2.93
CA PHE A 208 5.92 -2.57 4.27
C PHE A 208 6.16 -3.80 5.18
N PRO A 209 7.40 -4.27 5.36
CA PRO A 209 7.69 -5.45 6.18
C PRO A 209 7.27 -5.23 7.64
N GLY A 210 6.63 -6.24 8.25
CA GLY A 210 6.25 -6.21 9.66
C GLY A 210 5.04 -5.34 10.03
N MET A 211 4.49 -4.57 9.08
CA MET A 211 3.31 -3.73 9.28
C MET A 211 2.02 -4.57 9.39
N LEU A 212 0.99 -3.98 10.00
CA LEU A 212 -0.36 -4.57 10.03
C LEU A 212 -1.03 -4.43 8.65
N ASP A 213 -1.93 -5.35 8.34
CA ASP A 213 -2.60 -5.46 7.03
C ASP A 213 -4.04 -5.99 7.20
N ASN A 214 -4.82 -5.96 6.12
CA ASN A 214 -6.11 -6.68 6.07
C ASN A 214 -5.89 -8.20 6.24
N LEU A 215 -6.97 -8.97 6.40
CA LEU A 215 -6.87 -10.43 6.47
C LEU A 215 -6.27 -11.00 5.17
N VAL A 216 -6.68 -10.45 4.02
CA VAL A 216 -6.17 -10.79 2.69
C VAL A 216 -6.01 -9.50 1.90
N ALA A 217 -4.86 -9.29 1.24
CA ALA A 217 -4.62 -8.14 0.39
C ALA A 217 -3.63 -8.44 -0.75
N GLY A 218 -4.09 -8.33 -1.99
CA GLY A 218 -3.29 -8.66 -3.18
C GLY A 218 -3.37 -7.61 -4.27
N GLY A 219 -2.30 -7.52 -5.06
CA GLY A 219 -2.31 -6.79 -6.33
C GLY A 219 -3.18 -7.50 -7.35
N LEU A 220 -3.79 -6.79 -8.29
CA LEU A 220 -4.60 -7.40 -9.35
C LEU A 220 -3.77 -7.56 -10.63
N PRO A 221 -3.30 -8.77 -10.97
CA PRO A 221 -2.50 -9.00 -12.15
C PRO A 221 -3.35 -8.89 -13.43
N HIS A 222 -2.66 -8.72 -14.55
CA HIS A 222 -3.25 -8.74 -15.88
C HIS A 222 -3.93 -10.10 -16.15
N GLY A 223 -5.10 -10.05 -16.78
CA GLY A 223 -5.85 -11.26 -17.18
C GLY A 223 -6.61 -11.97 -16.06
N MET A 224 -6.56 -11.46 -14.82
CA MET A 224 -7.28 -12.05 -13.69
C MET A 224 -8.48 -11.19 -13.26
N SER A 225 -9.61 -11.83 -12.96
CA SER A 225 -10.76 -11.14 -12.38
C SER A 225 -10.54 -10.82 -10.90
N CYS A 226 -11.25 -9.83 -10.35
CA CYS A 226 -11.15 -9.52 -8.92
C CYS A 226 -11.52 -10.71 -8.04
N VAL A 227 -12.56 -11.47 -8.41
CA VAL A 227 -13.00 -12.64 -7.63
C VAL A 227 -11.95 -13.74 -7.67
N ALA A 228 -11.43 -14.08 -8.85
CA ALA A 228 -10.40 -15.11 -8.98
C ALA A 228 -9.12 -14.72 -8.21
N ASN A 229 -8.74 -13.44 -8.27
CA ASN A 229 -7.60 -12.92 -7.52
C ASN A 229 -7.84 -12.98 -6.01
N LEU A 230 -9.02 -12.58 -5.54
CA LEU A 230 -9.34 -12.64 -4.12
C LEU A 230 -9.32 -14.10 -3.59
N ILE A 231 -9.84 -15.05 -4.35
CA ILE A 231 -9.80 -16.48 -4.02
C ILE A 231 -8.36 -16.99 -3.92
N LYS A 232 -7.51 -16.66 -4.91
CA LYS A 232 -6.08 -16.99 -4.90
C LYS A 232 -5.38 -16.43 -3.66
N GLU A 233 -5.56 -15.14 -3.37
CA GLU A 233 -4.90 -14.46 -2.25
C GLU A 233 -5.42 -14.97 -0.90
N CYS A 234 -6.69 -15.35 -0.81
CA CYS A 234 -7.27 -16.02 0.36
C CYS A 234 -6.50 -17.30 0.73
N GLU A 235 -6.19 -18.14 -0.25
CA GLU A 235 -5.43 -19.36 -0.05
C GLU A 235 -3.96 -19.06 0.30
N GLU A 236 -3.29 -18.22 -0.50
CA GLU A 236 -1.84 -17.98 -0.37
C GLU A 236 -1.45 -17.20 0.90
N GLU A 237 -2.27 -16.24 1.33
CA GLU A 237 -1.94 -15.35 2.44
C GLU A 237 -2.55 -15.78 3.78
N ALA A 238 -3.76 -16.33 3.75
CA ALA A 238 -4.53 -16.66 4.95
C ALA A 238 -4.88 -18.15 5.09
N GLY A 239 -4.53 -18.99 4.11
CA GLY A 239 -4.88 -20.42 4.12
C GLY A 239 -6.38 -20.67 4.07
N ILE A 240 -7.17 -19.72 3.55
CA ILE A 240 -8.62 -19.81 3.44
C ILE A 240 -8.96 -20.68 2.23
N PRO A 241 -9.62 -21.84 2.42
CA PRO A 241 -9.89 -22.76 1.32
C PRO A 241 -10.98 -22.23 0.39
N LEU A 242 -10.97 -22.72 -0.85
CA LEU A 242 -11.96 -22.37 -1.88
C LEU A 242 -13.41 -22.54 -1.42
N SER A 243 -13.69 -23.55 -0.59
CA SER A 243 -15.03 -23.80 -0.05
C SER A 243 -15.59 -22.66 0.80
N LEU A 244 -14.71 -21.79 1.32
CA LEU A 244 -15.08 -20.61 2.09
C LEU A 244 -14.94 -19.32 1.28
N SER A 245 -13.94 -19.21 0.41
CA SER A 245 -13.69 -17.99 -0.38
C SER A 245 -14.58 -17.85 -1.62
N ASN A 246 -15.31 -18.90 -2.01
CA ASN A 246 -16.22 -18.90 -3.16
C ASN A 246 -17.72 -18.78 -2.76
N GLN A 247 -18.00 -18.24 -1.57
CA GLN A 247 -19.35 -17.99 -1.07
C GLN A 247 -19.84 -16.58 -1.42
#